data_AF-A0A388PCH5-F1
#
_entry.id   AF-A0A388PCH5-F1
#
_cell.length_a   1.000
_cell.length_b   1.000
_cell.length_c   1.000
_cell.angle_alpha   90.00
_cell.angle_beta   90.00
_cell.angle_gamma   90.00
#
_symmetry.space_group_name_H-M   'P 1'
#
loop_
_entity.id
_entity.type
_entity.pdbx_description
1 polymer ?
#
loop_
_entity_poly.entity_id
_entity_poly.type
_entity_poly.pdbx_seq_one_letter_code
_entity_poly.pdbx_strand_id
1 'polypeptide(L)'
;MVDVKQGEKGPEVTLSRTHPAFVKMLFALEVPEIKERVVDIVGIAREPGARTKLSVRTHRAGVSAKGALIGPQGSRAQNVMNELNGEK
;
A
#
# COMPACT_ATOMS: atom_id res chain seq x y z
N MET A 1 5.55 3.76 -9.31
CA MET A 1 6.34 4.21 -10.48
C MET A 1 6.56 5.69 -10.30
N VAL A 2 7.81 6.17 -10.37
CA VAL A 2 8.10 7.58 -10.09
C VAL A 2 8.24 8.37 -11.39
N ASP A 3 8.83 7.80 -12.43
CA ASP A 3 8.98 8.47 -13.71
C ASP A 3 9.35 7.49 -14.83
N VAL A 4 8.97 7.81 -16.07
CA VAL A 4 9.46 7.15 -17.29
C VAL A 4 10.08 8.23 -18.16
N LYS A 5 11.38 8.12 -18.39
CA LYS A 5 12.13 9.09 -19.19
C LYS A 5 12.64 8.41 -20.45
N GLN A 6 12.66 9.13 -21.57
CA GLN A 6 13.40 8.69 -22.75
C GLN A 6 14.87 9.07 -22.54
N GLY A 7 15.68 8.08 -22.16
CA GLY A 7 17.13 8.23 -22.04
C GLY A 7 17.82 8.03 -23.38
N GLU A 8 19.13 8.33 -23.43
CA GLU A 8 19.93 8.22 -24.66
C GLU A 8 20.00 6.78 -25.23
N LYS A 9 19.68 5.77 -24.40
CA LYS A 9 19.69 4.35 -24.78
C LYS A 9 18.29 3.72 -24.85
N GLY A 10 17.23 4.51 -24.76
CA GLY A 10 15.84 4.04 -24.77
C GLY A 10 15.07 4.40 -23.48
N PRO A 11 13.88 3.81 -23.27
CA PRO A 11 13.04 4.14 -22.12
C PRO A 11 13.69 3.68 -20.80
N GLU A 12 13.90 4.63 -19.90
CA GLU A 12 14.37 4.39 -18.53
C GLU A 12 13.21 4.54 -17.54
N VAL A 13 13.05 3.54 -16.67
CA VAL A 13 11.97 3.52 -15.68
C VAL A 13 12.55 3.73 -14.28
N THR A 14 12.14 4.81 -13.62
CA THR A 14 12.53 5.07 -12.23
C THR A 14 11.54 4.44 -11.26
N LEU A 15 12.03 3.51 -10.45
CA LEU A 15 11.27 2.86 -9.38
C LEU A 15 11.76 3.37 -8.02
N SER A 16 10.83 3.60 -7.09
CA SER A 16 11.14 3.98 -5.72
C SER A 16 10.36 3.12 -4.74
N ARG A 17 11.09 2.55 -3.78
CA ARG A 17 10.54 1.87 -2.59
C ARG A 17 10.17 2.85 -1.48
N THR A 18 10.61 4.10 -1.54
CA THR A 18 10.30 5.14 -0.54
C THR A 18 9.01 5.89 -0.85
N HIS A 19 8.52 5.83 -2.08
CA HIS A 19 7.32 6.56 -2.48
C HIS A 19 6.07 6.07 -1.72
N PRO A 20 5.17 6.95 -1.23
CA PRO A 20 3.97 6.54 -0.49
C PRO A 20 3.03 5.63 -1.29
N ALA A 21 2.96 5.84 -2.62
CA ALA A 21 2.19 4.98 -3.52
C ALA A 21 2.63 3.51 -3.50
N PHE A 22 3.88 3.22 -3.13
CA PHE A 22 4.35 1.84 -3.00
C PHE A 22 3.55 1.07 -1.95
N VAL A 23 3.30 1.68 -0.78
CA VAL A 23 2.48 1.07 0.28
C VAL A 23 1.05 0.82 -0.21
N LYS A 24 0.48 1.75 -0.96
CA LYS A 24 -0.85 1.58 -1.56
C LYS A 24 -0.91 0.35 -2.47
N MET A 25 0.12 0.14 -3.29
CA MET A 25 0.21 -1.02 -4.18
C MET A 25 0.38 -2.33 -3.41
N LEU A 26 1.19 -2.35 -2.34
CA LEU A 26 1.35 -3.54 -1.50
C LEU A 26 0.02 -3.96 -0.86
N PHE A 27 -0.71 -3.01 -0.27
CA PHE A 27 -2.04 -3.30 0.28
C PHE A 27 -3.04 -3.72 -0.80
N ALA A 28 -2.97 -3.14 -2.01
CA ALA A 28 -3.81 -3.56 -3.12
C ALA A 28 -3.52 -4.99 -3.59
N LEU A 29 -2.30 -5.52 -3.40
CA LEU A 29 -1.97 -6.91 -3.70
C LEU A 29 -2.47 -7.87 -2.62
N GLU A 30 -2.27 -7.49 -1.35
CA GLU A 30 -2.54 -8.31 -0.17
C GLU A 30 -4.03 -8.36 0.23
N VAL A 31 -4.77 -7.27 0.02
CA VAL A 31 -6.14 -7.10 0.51
C VAL A 31 -7.15 -7.19 -0.65
N PRO A 32 -7.92 -8.28 -0.77
CA PRO A 32 -8.88 -8.45 -1.87
C PRO A 32 -9.99 -7.39 -1.86
N GLU A 33 -10.40 -6.91 -0.68
CA GLU A 33 -11.42 -5.88 -0.51
C GLU A 33 -11.03 -4.54 -1.16
N ILE A 34 -9.72 -4.26 -1.32
CA ILE A 34 -9.24 -3.09 -2.06
C ILE A 34 -9.34 -3.32 -3.57
N LYS A 35 -9.04 -4.54 -4.06
CA LYS A 35 -9.21 -4.90 -5.49
C LYS A 35 -10.68 -4.82 -5.91
N GLU A 36 -11.58 -5.26 -5.03
CA GLU A 36 -13.03 -5.22 -5.24
C GLU A 36 -13.64 -3.82 -5.03
N ARG A 37 -12.83 -2.81 -4.66
CA ARG A 37 -13.28 -1.44 -4.34
C ARG A 37 -14.30 -1.36 -3.21
N VAL A 38 -14.30 -2.36 -2.32
CA VAL A 38 -15.11 -2.35 -1.09
C VAL A 38 -14.46 -1.45 -0.04
N VAL A 39 -13.12 -1.45 0.00
CA VAL A 39 -12.32 -0.61 0.90
C VAL A 39 -11.36 0.25 0.08
N ASP A 40 -11.32 1.54 0.39
CA ASP A 40 -10.41 2.50 -0.22
C ASP A 40 -9.41 3.05 0.80
N ILE A 41 -8.17 3.24 0.35
CA ILE A 41 -7.15 4.00 1.08
C ILE A 41 -7.31 5.48 0.71
N VAL A 42 -7.80 6.28 1.66
CA VAL A 42 -8.10 7.71 1.48
C VAL A 42 -6.91 8.62 1.75
N GLY A 43 -5.91 8.14 2.49
CA GLY A 43 -4.72 8.92 2.81
C GLY A 43 -3.58 8.05 3.32
N ILE A 44 -2.35 8.48 3.01
CA ILE A 44 -1.11 7.82 3.42
C ILE A 44 -0.15 8.91 3.90
N ALA A 45 0.33 8.78 5.13
CA ALA A 45 1.44 9.58 5.66
C ALA A 45 2.57 8.60 5.97
N ARG A 46 3.71 8.76 5.29
CA ARG A 46 4.81 7.78 5.33
C ARG A 46 6.14 8.46 5.61
N GLU A 47 6.85 7.92 6.58
CA GLU A 47 8.26 8.12 6.89
C GLU A 47 8.99 6.81 6.56
N PRO A 48 9.56 6.68 5.35
CA PRO A 48 10.12 5.43 4.86
C PRO A 48 11.16 4.84 5.84
N GLY A 49 11.01 3.56 6.17
CA GLY A 49 11.91 2.87 7.10
C GLY A 49 11.66 3.16 8.59
N ALA A 50 10.73 4.04 8.94
CA ALA A 50 10.34 4.32 10.31
C ALA A 50 8.87 4.00 10.55
N ARG A 51 7.97 4.74 9.89
CA ARG A 51 6.53 4.67 10.17
C ARG A 51 5.65 4.98 8.96
N THR A 52 4.59 4.22 8.77
CA THR A 52 3.48 4.57 7.87
C THR A 52 2.14 4.58 8.59
N LYS A 53 1.43 5.72 8.49
CA LYS A 53 0.02 5.83 8.86
C LYS A 53 -0.88 5.80 7.62
N LEU A 54 -1.97 5.07 7.75
CA LEU A 54 -2.95 4.86 6.68
C LEU A 54 -4.34 5.26 7.18
N SER A 55 -5.08 5.95 6.32
CA SER A 55 -6.51 6.21 6.52
C SER A 55 -7.29 5.42 5.49
N VAL A 56 -8.31 4.70 5.95
CA VAL A 56 -9.13 3.81 5.11
C VAL A 56 -10.62 4.05 5.32
N ARG A 57 -11.40 3.80 4.27
CA ARG A 57 -12.86 3.90 4.27
C ARG A 57 -13.46 2.65 3.62
N THR A 58 -14.58 2.19 4.13
CA THR A 58 -15.40 1.14 3.50
C THR A 58 -16.60 1.77 2.79
N HIS A 59 -17.02 1.18 1.67
CA HIS A 59 -18.25 1.52 0.95
C HIS A 59 -19.37 0.51 1.17
N ARG A 60 -19.07 -0.61 1.85
CA ARG A 60 -20.04 -1.68 2.12
C ARG A 60 -20.37 -1.75 3.60
N ALA A 61 -21.67 -1.64 3.91
CA ALA A 61 -22.18 -1.86 5.25
C ALA A 61 -21.84 -3.28 5.74
N GLY A 62 -21.40 -3.40 6.99
CA GLY A 62 -20.99 -4.68 7.59
C GLY A 62 -19.55 -5.10 7.34
N VAL A 63 -18.78 -4.37 6.51
CA VAL A 63 -17.34 -4.63 6.30
C VAL A 63 -16.51 -3.64 7.11
N SER A 64 -15.60 -4.14 7.95
CA SER A 64 -14.65 -3.29 8.69
C SER A 64 -13.45 -2.95 7.81
N ALA A 65 -13.26 -1.67 7.48
CA ALA A 65 -12.10 -1.21 6.70
C ALA A 65 -10.77 -1.54 7.39
N LYS A 66 -10.67 -1.30 8.71
CA LYS A 66 -9.48 -1.66 9.49
C LYS A 66 -9.28 -3.18 9.52
N GLY A 67 -10.35 -3.95 9.73
CA GLY A 67 -10.30 -5.41 9.79
C GLY A 67 -9.82 -6.03 8.48
N ALA A 68 -10.27 -5.51 7.34
CA ALA A 68 -9.85 -5.94 6.01
C ALA A 68 -8.33 -5.74 5.79
N LEU A 69 -7.76 -4.63 6.24
CA LEU A 69 -6.31 -4.40 6.10
C LEU A 69 -5.45 -5.19 7.08
N ILE A 70 -5.97 -5.54 8.26
CA ILE A 70 -5.25 -6.34 9.27
C ILE A 70 -5.25 -7.83 8.87
N GLY A 71 -6.40 -8.34 8.41
CA GLY A 71 -6.58 -9.74 8.07
C GLY A 71 -6.56 -10.69 9.28
N PRO A 72 -6.68 -12.01 9.04
CA PRO A 72 -6.67 -13.01 10.11
C PRO A 72 -5.38 -12.91 10.93
N GLN A 73 -5.51 -12.73 12.25
CA GLN A 73 -4.38 -12.62 13.19
C GLN A 73 -3.34 -11.55 12.82
N GLY A 74 -3.72 -10.51 12.06
CA GLY A 74 -2.78 -9.46 11.64
C GLY A 74 -1.85 -9.83 10.49
N SER A 75 -2.06 -11.00 9.87
CA SER A 75 -1.20 -11.52 8.79
C SER A 75 -1.01 -10.55 7.63
N ARG A 76 -2.09 -9.95 7.11
CA ARG A 76 -2.02 -9.06 5.94
C ARG A 76 -1.17 -7.82 6.24
N ALA A 77 -1.43 -7.18 7.37
CA ALA A 77 -0.64 -6.02 7.79
C ALA A 77 0.82 -6.40 8.04
N GLN A 78 1.08 -7.56 8.65
CA GLN A 78 2.44 -8.05 8.89
C GLN A 78 3.19 -8.36 7.60
N ASN A 79 2.54 -8.96 6.61
CA ASN A 79 3.13 -9.24 5.30
C ASN A 79 3.57 -7.96 4.60
N VAL A 80 2.71 -6.92 4.61
CA VAL A 80 3.08 -5.61 4.06
C VAL A 80 4.23 -4.97 4.84
N MET A 81 4.23 -5.01 6.18
CA MET A 81 5.33 -4.48 7.00
C MET A 81 6.66 -5.20 6.72
N ASN A 82 6.63 -6.51 6.51
CA ASN A 82 7.82 -7.30 6.16
C ASN A 82 8.39 -6.87 4.80
N GLU A 83 7.53 -6.60 3.81
CA GLU A 83 7.95 -6.10 2.49
C GLU A 83 8.52 -4.66 2.56
N LEU A 84 8.14 -3.90 3.59
CA LEU A 84 8.69 -2.58 3.90
C LEU A 84 9.95 -2.65 4.80
N ASN A 85 10.55 -3.82 5.00
CA ASN A 85 11.71 -4.05 5.87
C ASN A 85 11.49 -3.63 7.34
N GLY A 86 10.29 -3.89 7.89
CA GLY A 86 10.00 -3.66 9.31
C GLY A 86 9.52 -2.25 9.67
N GLU A 87 9.13 -1.46 8.67
CA GLU A 87 8.44 -0.18 8.88
C GLU A 87 7.11 -0.38 9.66
N LYS A 88 6.80 0.50 10.63
CA LYS A 88 5.68 0.34 11.57
C LYS A 88 4.45 1.21 11.31
#